data_AF-A0A1E1WFH4-F1
#
_entry.id   AF-A0A1E1WFH4-F1
#
_cell.length_a   1.000
_cell.length_b   1.000
_cell.length_c   1.000
_cell.angle_alpha   90.00
_cell.angle_beta   90.00
_cell.angle_gamma   90.00
#
_symmetry.space_group_name_H-M   'P 1'
#
loop_
_entity.id
_entity.type
_entity.pdbx_description
1 polymer ?
#
loop_
_entity_poly.entity_id
_entity_poly.type
_entity_poly.pdbx_seq_one_letter_code
_entity_poly.pdbx_strand_id
1 'polypeptide(L)'
;EEKPLPSNERQRKIWLLFEYPESSQAARVVAIISVFVILLSIVIFCLETLPEFKHYKVFNTTTNGTKIEEDEVPDITDPFFLIETLCIIWFTFELIVRFLACPNK
;
A
#
# COMPACT_ATOMS: atom_id res chain seq x y z
N GLU A 1 -0.75 4.04 -32.23
CA GLU A 1 -1.28 5.05 -31.30
C GLU A 1 -0.09 5.71 -30.61
N GLU A 2 0.28 6.92 -31.02
CA GLU A 2 1.39 7.65 -30.39
C GLU A 2 0.89 8.25 -29.08
N LYS A 3 1.27 7.65 -27.95
CA LYS A 3 0.93 8.18 -26.62
C LYS A 3 1.53 9.59 -26.49
N PRO A 4 0.73 10.63 -26.23
CA PRO A 4 1.24 11.99 -26.12
C PRO A 4 2.23 12.07 -24.95
N LEU A 5 3.47 12.46 -25.22
CA LEU A 5 4.47 12.70 -24.17
C LEU A 5 4.22 14.07 -23.53
N PRO A 6 4.40 14.23 -22.20
CA PRO A 6 4.28 15.53 -21.57
C PRO A 6 5.32 16.49 -22.15
N SER A 7 4.91 17.73 -22.42
CA SER A 7 5.74 18.76 -23.08
C SER A 7 6.94 19.18 -22.22
N ASN A 8 6.81 19.14 -20.88
CA ASN A 8 7.88 19.50 -19.95
C ASN A 8 8.88 18.35 -19.79
N GLU A 9 10.17 18.63 -19.96
CA GLU A 9 11.24 17.61 -19.86
C GLU A 9 11.29 16.90 -18.50
N ARG A 10 11.03 17.60 -17.39
CA ARG A 10 11.02 17.01 -16.05
C ARG A 10 9.83 16.05 -15.87
N GLN A 11 8.64 16.45 -16.30
CA GLN A 11 7.46 15.59 -16.26
C GLN A 11 7.66 14.36 -17.15
N ARG A 12 8.27 14.52 -18.33
CA ARG A 12 8.60 13.40 -19.22
C ARG A 12 9.57 12.41 -18.61
N LYS A 13 10.61 12.88 -17.91
CA LYS A 13 11.55 11.99 -17.19
C LYS A 13 10.85 11.24 -16.06
N ILE A 14 10.01 11.91 -15.27
CA ILE A 14 9.25 11.28 -14.17
C ILE A 14 8.24 10.28 -14.73
N TRP A 15 7.52 10.65 -15.80
CA TRP A 15 6.58 9.80 -16.50
C TRP A 15 7.25 8.53 -17.01
N LEU A 16 8.39 8.66 -17.71
CA LEU A 16 9.16 7.51 -18.19
C LEU A 16 9.65 6.63 -17.04
N LEU A 17 10.06 7.22 -15.91
CA LEU A 17 10.56 6.48 -14.75
C LEU A 17 9.48 5.59 -14.10
N PHE A 18 8.24 6.07 -14.01
CA PHE A 18 7.15 5.37 -13.32
C PHE A 18 6.26 4.53 -14.24
N GLU A 19 6.13 4.90 -15.51
CA GLU A 19 5.29 4.22 -16.51
C GLU A 19 6.07 3.15 -17.28
N TYR A 20 7.37 3.40 -17.53
CA TYR A 20 8.22 2.53 -18.33
C TYR A 20 9.39 2.01 -17.48
N PRO A 21 9.23 0.86 -16.79
CA PRO A 21 10.31 0.27 -15.99
C PRO A 21 11.59 0.03 -16.80
N GLU A 22 11.46 -0.22 -18.10
CA GLU A 22 12.58 -0.44 -19.02
C GLU A 22 13.34 0.85 -19.42
N SER A 23 12.86 2.03 -19.02
CA SER A 23 13.48 3.31 -19.40
C SER A 23 14.84 3.55 -18.76
N SER A 24 15.07 3.01 -17.55
CA SER A 24 16.32 3.17 -16.81
C SER A 24 16.47 2.12 -15.71
N GLN A 25 17.70 1.92 -15.22
CA GLN A 25 17.95 1.02 -14.08
C GLN A 25 17.19 1.48 -12.81
N ALA A 26 17.07 2.79 -12.60
CA ALA A 26 16.29 3.34 -11.49
C ALA A 26 14.79 3.06 -11.62
N ALA A 27 14.24 3.15 -12.83
CA ALA A 27 12.84 2.80 -13.13
C ALA A 27 12.54 1.33 -12.83
N ARG A 28 13.46 0.42 -13.18
CA ARG A 28 13.34 -1.00 -12.83
C ARG A 28 13.30 -1.23 -11.32
N VAL A 29 14.17 -0.56 -10.56
CA VAL A 29 14.19 -0.67 -9.09
C VAL A 29 12.88 -0.20 -8.48
N VAL A 30 12.37 0.97 -8.91
CA VAL A 30 11.07 1.49 -8.44
C VAL A 30 9.95 0.50 -8.75
N ALA A 31 9.89 -0.02 -9.98
CA ALA A 31 8.86 -0.98 -10.36
C ALA A 31 8.92 -2.30 -9.54
N ILE A 32 10.12 -2.81 -9.26
CA ILE A 32 10.29 -4.00 -8.41
C ILE A 32 9.78 -3.73 -6.99
N ILE A 33 10.12 -2.57 -6.41
CA ILE A 33 9.63 -2.17 -5.08
C ILE A 33 8.12 -2.09 -5.09
N SER A 34 7.51 -1.46 -6.11
CA SER A 34 6.06 -1.33 -6.22
C SER A 34 5.37 -2.69 -6.33
N VAL A 35 5.90 -3.63 -7.12
CA VAL A 35 5.38 -5.01 -7.18
C VAL A 35 5.50 -5.72 -5.83
N PHE A 36 6.64 -5.58 -5.16
CA PHE A 36 6.85 -6.18 -3.84
C PHE A 36 5.84 -5.65 -2.81
N VAL A 37 5.62 -4.33 -2.77
CA VAL A 37 4.64 -3.69 -1.88
C VAL A 37 3.21 -4.17 -2.16
N ILE A 38 2.84 -4.35 -3.44
CA ILE A 38 1.54 -4.93 -3.83
C ILE A 38 1.40 -6.35 -3.28
N LEU A 39 2.37 -7.21 -3.53
CA LEU A 39 2.31 -8.60 -3.06
C LEU A 39 2.22 -8.67 -1.53
N LEU A 40 3.00 -7.86 -0.85
CA LEU A 40 3.03 -7.81 0.61
C LEU A 40 1.70 -7.29 1.19
N SER A 41 1.08 -6.27 0.58
CA SER A 41 -0.28 -5.83 0.99
C SER A 41 -1.34 -6.91 0.82
N ILE A 42 -1.29 -7.68 -0.27
CA ILE A 42 -2.23 -8.78 -0.52
C ILE A 42 -2.05 -9.87 0.53
N VAL A 43 -0.80 -10.23 0.86
CA VAL A 43 -0.50 -11.23 1.88
C VAL A 43 -1.03 -10.78 3.24
N ILE A 44 -0.78 -9.55 3.65
CA ILE A 44 -1.27 -9.03 4.94
C ILE A 44 -2.80 -9.02 4.99
N PHE A 45 -3.45 -8.53 3.94
CA PHE A 45 -4.90 -8.55 3.85
C PHE A 45 -5.46 -9.98 3.98
N CYS A 46 -4.84 -10.96 3.31
CA CYS A 46 -5.21 -12.35 3.47
C CYS A 46 -4.99 -12.86 4.91
N LEU A 47 -3.91 -12.45 5.59
CA LEU A 47 -3.65 -12.83 6.97
C LEU A 47 -4.66 -12.23 7.94
N GLU A 48 -5.08 -10.98 7.76
CA GLU A 48 -6.11 -10.34 8.61
C GLU A 48 -7.48 -11.02 8.50
N THR A 49 -7.79 -11.58 7.33
CA THR A 49 -9.03 -12.35 7.15
C THR A 49 -9.01 -13.72 7.84
N LEU A 50 -7.83 -14.21 8.28
CA LEU A 50 -7.74 -15.49 8.96
C LEU A 50 -8.17 -15.35 10.44
N PRO A 51 -9.02 -16.25 10.93
CA PRO A 51 -9.54 -16.20 12.30
C PRO A 51 -8.45 -16.36 13.38
N GLU A 52 -7.27 -16.90 13.03
CA GLU A 52 -6.10 -17.02 13.93
C GLU A 52 -5.42 -15.67 14.24
N PHE A 53 -5.56 -14.67 13.37
CA PHE A 53 -4.94 -13.34 13.55
C PHE A 53 -5.93 -12.27 14.02
N LYS A 54 -7.23 -12.59 14.10
CA LYS A 54 -8.21 -11.72 14.73
C LYS A 54 -7.89 -11.57 16.22
N HIS A 55 -7.59 -10.34 16.65
CA HIS A 55 -7.39 -10.03 18.07
C HIS A 55 -8.74 -10.07 18.80
N TYR A 56 -9.02 -11.19 19.46
CA TYR A 56 -10.14 -11.27 20.40
C TYR A 56 -9.69 -10.76 21.77
N LYS A 57 -10.17 -9.59 22.20
CA LYS A 57 -10.02 -9.18 23.60
C LYS A 57 -11.06 -9.90 24.45
N VAL A 58 -10.60 -10.81 25.31
CA VAL A 58 -11.45 -11.48 26.28
C VAL A 58 -11.69 -10.55 27.46
N PHE A 59 -12.89 -9.98 27.57
CA PHE A 59 -13.29 -9.21 28.74
C PHE A 59 -13.88 -10.15 29.79
N ASN A 60 -13.15 -10.33 30.89
CA ASN A 60 -13.69 -10.99 32.09
C ASN A 60 -14.61 -10.00 32.82
N THR A 61 -15.92 -10.18 32.68
CA THR A 61 -16.91 -9.44 33.46
C THR A 61 -17.00 -10.04 34.86
N THR A 62 -17.00 -9.18 35.89
CA THR A 62 -17.01 -9.56 37.33
C THR A 62 -18.25 -10.37 37.75
N THR A 63 -19.29 -10.44 36.92
CA THR A 63 -20.48 -11.29 37.12
C THR A 63 -20.50 -12.45 36.13
N ASN A 64 -19.79 -13.55 36.46
CA ASN A 64 -19.93 -14.90 35.88
C ASN A 64 -20.23 -14.97 34.36
N GLY A 65 -19.51 -14.21 33.54
CA GLY A 65 -19.69 -14.22 32.09
C GLY A 65 -18.45 -13.72 31.37
N THR A 66 -17.97 -14.49 30.40
CA THR A 66 -16.97 -14.06 29.43
C THR A 66 -17.66 -13.35 28.28
N LYS A 67 -17.37 -12.07 28.08
CA LYS A 67 -17.74 -11.37 26.84
C LYS A 67 -16.52 -11.40 25.91
N ILE A 68 -16.70 -12.03 24.76
CA ILE A 68 -15.75 -11.97 23.66
C ILE A 68 -16.27 -10.85 22.75
N GLU A 69 -15.59 -9.71 22.73
CA GLU A 69 -15.87 -8.62 21.80
C GLU A 69 -14.78 -8.66 20.72
N GLU A 70 -15.17 -8.62 19.45
CA GLU A 70 -14.21 -8.48 18.36
C GLU A 70 -13.61 -7.07 18.47
N ASP A 71 -12.29 -6.98 18.68
CA ASP A 71 -11.61 -5.69 18.71
C ASP A 71 -11.39 -5.26 17.26
N GLU A 72 -12.38 -4.54 16.70
CA GLU A 72 -12.36 -4.09 15.31
C GLU A 72 -11.31 -3.00 15.04
N VAL A 73 -10.73 -2.40 16.09
CA VAL A 73 -9.73 -1.34 15.95
C VAL A 73 -8.34 -1.92 16.24
N PRO A 74 -7.50 -2.13 15.20
CA PRO A 74 -6.12 -2.56 15.41
C PRO A 74 -5.34 -1.50 16.21
N ASP A 75 -4.47 -1.97 17.10
CA ASP A 75 -3.63 -1.08 17.90
C ASP A 75 -2.58 -0.40 17.00
N ILE A 76 -2.21 0.84 17.31
CA ILE A 76 -1.21 1.59 16.54
C ILE A 76 0.19 0.95 16.57
N THR A 77 0.42 0.03 17.52
CA THR A 77 1.65 -0.75 17.64
C THR A 77 1.58 -2.10 16.93
N ASP A 78 0.43 -2.47 16.35
CA ASP A 78 0.28 -3.72 15.61
C ASP A 78 1.16 -3.69 14.34
N PRO A 79 2.07 -4.68 14.16
CA PRO A 79 2.86 -4.80 12.95
C PRO A 79 2.02 -4.80 11.66
N PHE A 80 0.83 -5.40 11.67
CA PHE A 80 -0.04 -5.44 10.48
C PHE A 80 -0.53 -4.04 10.10
N PHE A 81 -1.03 -3.28 11.09
CA PHE A 81 -1.46 -1.89 10.90
C PHE A 81 -0.33 -0.96 10.42
N LEU A 82 0.87 -1.11 11.00
CA LEU A 82 2.03 -0.32 10.60
C LEU A 82 2.44 -0.59 9.15
N ILE A 83 2.49 -1.86 8.77
CA ILE A 83 2.89 -2.25 7.42
C ILE A 83 1.82 -1.84 6.40
N GLU A 84 0.53 -2.04 6.71
CA GLU A 84 -0.58 -1.57 5.87
C GLU A 84 -0.49 -0.06 5.64
N THR A 85 -0.30 0.72 6.71
CA THR A 85 -0.13 2.17 6.64
C THR A 85 1.04 2.56 5.73
N LEU A 86 2.18 1.87 5.84
CA LEU A 86 3.34 2.11 4.97
C LEU A 86 3.04 1.78 3.49
N CYS A 87 2.32 0.70 3.21
CA CYS A 87 1.87 0.34 1.86
C CYS A 87 0.96 1.43 1.28
N ILE A 88 -0.01 1.93 2.05
CA ILE A 88 -0.93 3.00 1.64
C ILE A 88 -0.15 4.29 1.33
N ILE A 89 0.81 4.66 2.19
CA ILE A 89 1.67 5.84 1.96
C ILE A 89 2.46 5.68 0.65
N TRP A 90 3.05 4.51 0.40
CA TRP A 90 3.80 4.23 -0.83
C TRP A 90 2.91 4.32 -2.07
N PHE A 91 1.73 3.70 -2.05
CA PHE A 91 0.78 3.78 -3.17
C PHE A 91 0.27 5.19 -3.42
N THR A 92 0.00 5.93 -2.36
CA THR A 92 -0.43 7.33 -2.47
C THR A 92 0.67 8.17 -3.09
N PHE A 93 1.92 8.00 -2.66
CA PHE A 93 3.08 8.65 -3.26
C PHE A 93 3.20 8.32 -4.76
N GLU A 94 3.17 7.04 -5.11
CA GLU A 94 3.20 6.60 -6.49
C GLU A 94 2.08 7.22 -7.35
N LEU A 95 0.85 7.24 -6.82
CA LEU A 95 -0.32 7.80 -7.50
C LEU A 95 -0.19 9.31 -7.70
N ILE A 96 0.29 10.05 -6.69
CA ILE A 96 0.56 11.48 -6.79
C ILE A 96 1.62 11.74 -7.87
N VAL A 97 2.71 10.97 -7.87
CA VAL A 97 3.78 11.15 -8.86
C VAL A 97 3.27 10.89 -10.28
N ARG A 98 2.47 9.83 -10.48
CA ARG A 98 1.82 9.56 -11.77
C ARG A 98 0.88 10.71 -12.19
N PHE A 99 0.05 11.21 -11.27
CA PHE A 99 -0.86 12.32 -11.55
C PHE A 99 -0.13 13.62 -11.91
N LEU A 100 0.98 13.93 -11.25
CA LEU A 100 1.79 15.12 -11.55
C LEU A 100 2.56 15.00 -12.87
N ALA A 101 2.88 13.78 -13.28
CA ALA A 101 3.62 13.49 -14.51
C ALA A 101 2.72 13.28 -15.74
N CYS A 102 1.42 13.07 -15.56
CA CYS A 102 0.46 12.90 -16.66
C CYS A 102 0.49 14.10 -17.63
N PRO A 103 0.53 13.86 -18.96
CA PRO A 103 0.51 14.89 -19.99
C PRO A 103 -0.84 15.62 -20.08
N ASN A 104 -1.93 14.93 -19.73
CA ASN A 104 -3.29 15.48 -19.67
C ASN A 104 -3.81 15.18 -18.26
N LYS A 105 -4.19 16.23 -17.52
CA LYS A 105 -4.73 16.09 -16.16
C LYS A 105 -6.21 15.86 -16.19
#